data_AF-A0AAE6SL33-F1
#
_entry.id   AF-A0AAE6SL33-F1
#
_cell.length_a   1.000
_cell.length_b   1.000
_cell.length_c   1.000
_cell.angle_alpha   90.00
_cell.angle_beta   90.00
_cell.angle_gamma   90.00
#
_symmetry.space_group_name_H-M   'P 1'
#
loop_
_entity.id
_entity.type
_entity.pdbx_description
1 polymer ?
#
loop_
_entity_poly.entity_id
_entity_poly.type
_entity_poly.pdbx_seq_one_letter_code
_entity_poly.pdbx_strand_id
1 'polypeptide(L)'
;MMIYLQKRVIDQNGRSPSSTENSKIRCGMTDEERVSLLRDVINVITSAQSQLLSRFINRIGEVCPVNDPNFREMTEIVQKHAADWSLKTFAREIVNYGTDRQDWVISVITTLGGAIIQNWNEHILKKADNALDGFARNMVDIYNIYRPDNAMKIVHEVQSTTEKLNSILASLNESELAVLRKLLSTKKVSNHE
;
A
#
# COMPACT_ATOMS: atom_id res chain seq x y z
N MET A 1 43.99 -50.07 4.94
CA MET A 1 43.71 -48.82 4.21
C MET A 1 42.66 -49.13 3.16
N MET A 2 41.42 -48.71 3.39
CA MET A 2 40.22 -49.10 2.64
C MET A 2 40.10 -48.31 1.33
N ILE A 3 40.13 -49.00 0.20
CA ILE A 3 39.84 -48.45 -1.12
C ILE A 3 38.34 -48.68 -1.36
N TYR A 4 37.53 -47.63 -1.32
CA TYR A 4 36.10 -47.72 -1.66
C TYR A 4 35.96 -47.85 -3.18
N LEU A 5 35.81 -49.08 -3.65
CA LEU A 5 35.41 -49.37 -5.03
C LEU A 5 33.90 -49.10 -5.16
N GLN A 6 33.60 -48.06 -5.93
CA GLN A 6 32.27 -47.70 -6.41
C GLN A 6 31.71 -48.85 -7.25
N LYS A 7 30.86 -49.71 -6.66
CA LYS A 7 30.16 -50.79 -7.37
C LYS A 7 29.24 -50.17 -8.43
N ARG A 8 29.64 -50.24 -9.70
CA ARG A 8 28.74 -50.01 -10.83
C ARG A 8 27.81 -51.22 -10.94
N VAL A 9 26.52 -51.01 -10.72
CA VAL A 9 25.47 -51.98 -11.04
C VAL A 9 25.35 -51.99 -12.56
N ILE A 10 25.90 -53.03 -13.19
CA ILE A 10 25.69 -53.34 -14.61
C ILE A 10 24.54 -54.34 -14.64
N ASP A 11 23.52 -54.09 -15.45
CA ASP A 11 22.44 -55.04 -15.65
C ASP A 11 22.94 -56.33 -16.33
N GLN A 12 22.17 -57.41 -16.24
CA GLN A 12 22.57 -58.72 -16.79
C GLN A 12 22.68 -58.76 -18.33
N ASN A 13 22.44 -57.63 -19.01
CA ASN A 13 22.50 -57.52 -20.47
C ASN A 13 23.65 -56.62 -20.96
N GLY A 14 24.55 -56.19 -20.08
CA GLY A 14 25.78 -55.48 -20.45
C GLY A 14 25.54 -54.12 -21.10
N ARG A 15 24.35 -53.53 -20.97
CA ARG A 15 24.11 -52.15 -21.40
C ARG A 15 24.37 -51.22 -20.22
N SER A 16 25.21 -50.21 -20.45
CA SER A 16 25.25 -49.04 -19.58
C SER A 16 23.82 -48.50 -19.45
N PRO A 17 23.34 -48.15 -18.23
CA PRO A 17 22.09 -47.41 -18.09
C PRO A 17 22.19 -46.18 -18.99
N SER A 18 21.28 -46.06 -19.96
CA SER A 18 21.31 -44.93 -20.87
C SER A 18 21.21 -43.64 -20.06
N SER A 19 21.89 -42.60 -20.53
CA SER A 19 21.93 -41.25 -19.94
C SER A 19 20.55 -40.57 -19.76
N THR A 20 19.47 -41.28 -20.05
CA THR A 20 18.08 -40.85 -20.02
C THR A 20 17.43 -41.02 -18.65
N GLU A 21 18.00 -41.81 -17.73
CA GLU A 21 17.36 -42.07 -16.43
C GLU A 21 17.81 -41.07 -15.34
N ASN A 22 19.00 -40.46 -15.48
CA ASN A 22 19.47 -39.39 -14.61
C ASN A 22 19.03 -37.97 -15.04
N SER A 23 18.39 -37.82 -16.21
CA SER A 23 17.89 -36.51 -16.67
C SER A 23 16.58 -36.09 -15.99
N LYS A 24 15.89 -37.00 -15.29
CA LYS A 24 14.62 -36.71 -14.61
C LYS A 24 14.74 -35.96 -13.27
N ILE A 25 15.94 -35.78 -12.73
CA ILE A 25 16.14 -35.13 -11.40
C ILE A 25 16.69 -33.70 -11.54
N ARG A 26 16.81 -33.16 -12.75
CA ARG A 26 17.28 -31.78 -12.96
C ARG A 26 16.41 -31.04 -13.96
N CYS A 27 15.11 -30.97 -13.72
CA CYS A 27 14.28 -29.92 -14.31
C CYS A 27 14.55 -28.63 -13.54
N GLY A 28 15.74 -28.06 -13.76
CA GLY A 28 16.01 -26.68 -13.38
C GLY A 28 15.27 -25.80 -14.39
N MET A 29 14.53 -24.81 -13.89
CA MET A 29 13.90 -23.78 -14.74
C MET A 29 14.91 -23.29 -15.78
N THR A 30 14.48 -23.16 -17.03
CA THR A 30 15.32 -22.53 -18.06
C THR A 30 15.55 -21.07 -17.70
N ASP A 31 16.58 -20.45 -18.27
CA ASP A 31 16.85 -19.05 -17.98
C ASP A 31 15.69 -18.14 -18.45
N GLU A 32 14.98 -18.52 -19.50
CA GLU A 32 13.74 -17.86 -19.96
C GLU A 32 12.62 -17.97 -18.92
N GLU A 33 12.42 -19.15 -18.33
CA GLU A 33 11.42 -19.36 -17.28
C GLU A 33 11.76 -18.55 -16.01
N ARG A 34 13.05 -18.43 -15.67
CA ARG A 34 13.51 -17.58 -14.55
C ARG A 34 13.28 -16.10 -14.82
N VAL A 35 13.61 -15.63 -16.01
CA VAL A 35 13.38 -14.23 -16.42
C VAL A 35 11.88 -13.92 -16.45
N SER A 36 11.04 -14.85 -16.92
CA SER A 36 9.58 -14.70 -16.88
C SER A 36 9.09 -14.57 -15.45
N LEU A 37 9.50 -15.48 -14.55
CA LEU A 37 9.12 -15.43 -13.15
C LEU A 37 9.54 -14.11 -12.48
N LEU A 38 10.76 -13.62 -12.74
CA LEU A 38 11.23 -12.34 -12.21
C LEU A 38 10.37 -11.17 -12.71
N ARG A 39 9.98 -11.17 -13.99
CA ARG A 39 9.10 -10.15 -14.55
C ARG A 39 7.73 -10.17 -13.87
N ASP A 40 7.17 -11.35 -13.65
CA ASP A 40 5.88 -11.51 -12.99
C ASP A 40 5.93 -11.00 -11.54
N VAL A 41 6.98 -11.34 -10.80
CA VAL A 41 7.21 -10.85 -9.43
C VAL A 41 7.34 -9.33 -9.40
N ILE A 42 8.13 -8.75 -10.31
CA ILE A 42 8.29 -7.28 -10.40
C ILE A 42 6.94 -6.63 -10.69
N ASN A 43 6.15 -7.17 -11.63
CA ASN A 43 4.84 -6.63 -11.97
C ASN A 43 3.87 -6.66 -10.77
N VAL A 44 3.88 -7.73 -9.99
CA VAL A 44 3.07 -7.83 -8.76
C VAL A 44 3.49 -6.76 -7.75
N ILE A 45 4.80 -6.59 -7.54
CA ILE A 45 5.33 -5.58 -6.60
C ILE A 45 4.97 -4.16 -7.07
N THR A 46 5.19 -3.84 -8.34
CA THR A 46 4.86 -2.53 -8.91
C THR A 46 3.36 -2.25 -8.81
N SER A 47 2.52 -3.24 -9.12
CA SER A 47 1.06 -3.10 -8.99
C SER A 47 0.64 -2.83 -7.54
N ALA A 48 1.18 -3.59 -6.59
CA ALA A 48 0.90 -3.40 -5.17
C ALA A 48 1.35 -2.00 -4.68
N GLN A 49 2.51 -1.53 -5.11
CA GLN A 49 3.00 -0.19 -4.80
C GLN A 49 2.07 0.89 -5.38
N SER A 50 1.68 0.78 -6.66
CA SER A 50 0.74 1.73 -7.27
C SER A 50 -0.60 1.77 -6.54
N GLN A 51 -1.12 0.61 -6.13
CA GLN A 51 -2.35 0.54 -5.34
C GLN A 51 -2.21 1.19 -3.97
N LEU A 52 -1.09 0.98 -3.27
CA LEU A 52 -0.80 1.62 -2.00
C LEU A 52 -0.78 3.15 -2.14
N LEU A 53 -0.04 3.66 -3.13
CA LEU A 53 0.05 5.10 -3.36
C LEU A 53 -1.30 5.69 -3.75
N SER A 54 -2.07 5.02 -4.61
CA SER A 54 -3.42 5.46 -4.98
C SER A 54 -4.36 5.54 -3.78
N ARG A 55 -4.34 4.56 -2.87
CA ARG A 55 -5.13 4.60 -1.64
C ARG A 55 -4.75 5.80 -0.76
N PHE A 56 -3.45 6.08 -0.63
CA PHE A 56 -2.98 7.20 0.17
C PHE A 56 -3.33 8.55 -0.47
N ILE A 57 -3.26 8.66 -1.79
CA ILE A 57 -3.73 9.84 -2.53
C ILE A 57 -5.21 10.09 -2.26
N ASN A 58 -6.05 9.05 -2.38
CA ASN A 58 -7.49 9.18 -2.10
C ASN A 58 -7.74 9.64 -0.65
N ARG A 59 -7.01 9.05 0.30
CA ARG A 59 -7.10 9.43 1.72
C ARG A 59 -6.70 10.90 1.94
N ILE A 60 -5.68 11.39 1.27
CA ILE A 60 -5.31 12.82 1.30
C ILE A 60 -6.46 13.68 0.75
N GLY A 61 -7.09 13.27 -0.36
CA GLY A 61 -8.24 13.98 -0.93
C GLY A 61 -9.47 14.03 -0.02
N GLU A 62 -9.64 13.04 0.85
CA GLU A 62 -10.73 13.00 1.85
C GLU A 62 -10.48 13.91 3.06
N VAL A 63 -9.23 14.05 3.48
CA VAL A 63 -8.88 14.66 4.77
C VAL A 63 -8.34 16.08 4.62
N CYS A 64 -7.58 16.33 3.56
CA CYS A 64 -6.99 17.62 3.30
C CYS A 64 -7.93 18.49 2.47
N PRO A 65 -7.95 19.82 2.67
CA PRO A 65 -8.77 20.74 1.90
C PRO A 65 -8.20 21.00 0.49
N VAL A 66 -7.83 19.96 -0.25
CA VAL A 66 -7.11 20.04 -1.54
C VAL A 66 -7.92 20.71 -2.66
N ASN A 67 -9.24 20.73 -2.53
CA ASN A 67 -10.15 21.37 -3.49
C ASN A 67 -10.50 22.82 -3.10
N ASP A 68 -10.00 23.31 -1.95
CA ASP A 68 -10.27 24.68 -1.53
C ASP A 68 -9.49 25.67 -2.40
N PRO A 69 -10.10 26.78 -2.86
CA PRO A 69 -9.41 27.80 -3.65
C PRO A 69 -8.16 28.37 -2.96
N ASN A 70 -8.15 28.41 -1.62
CA ASN A 70 -7.05 28.93 -0.82
C ASN A 70 -6.03 27.84 -0.44
N PHE A 71 -6.18 26.59 -0.88
CA PHE A 71 -5.31 25.48 -0.50
C PHE A 71 -3.82 25.77 -0.78
N ARG A 72 -3.52 26.39 -1.92
CA ARG A 72 -2.14 26.77 -2.24
C ARG A 72 -1.59 27.79 -1.24
N GLU A 73 -2.32 28.87 -0.98
CA GLU A 73 -1.94 29.88 0.01
C GLU A 73 -1.78 29.26 1.40
N MET A 74 -2.67 28.34 1.76
CA MET A 74 -2.62 27.59 3.01
C MET A 74 -1.29 26.85 3.17
N THR A 75 -0.88 26.09 2.15
CA THR A 75 0.41 25.38 2.18
C THR A 75 1.60 26.33 2.27
N GLU A 76 1.55 27.51 1.64
CA GLU A 76 2.61 28.52 1.68
C GLU A 76 2.75 29.15 3.07
N ILE A 77 1.62 29.50 3.71
CA ILE A 77 1.58 30.03 5.07
C ILE A 77 2.17 29.02 6.05
N VAL A 78 1.79 27.75 5.95
CA VAL A 78 2.27 26.70 6.85
C VAL A 78 3.77 26.45 6.67
N GLN A 79 4.26 26.41 5.43
CA GLN A 79 5.71 26.31 5.17
C GLN A 79 6.51 27.46 5.79
N LYS A 80 5.96 28.68 5.74
CA LYS A 80 6.61 29.87 6.28
C LYS A 80 6.56 29.93 7.80
N HIS A 81 5.45 29.54 8.41
CA HIS A 81 5.15 29.86 9.81
C HIS A 81 5.13 28.68 10.78
N ALA A 82 5.03 27.43 10.31
CA ALA A 82 5.09 26.27 11.20
C ALA A 82 6.44 26.20 11.93
N ALA A 83 6.45 25.72 13.18
CA ALA A 83 7.70 25.40 13.88
C ALA A 83 8.19 23.99 13.55
N ASP A 84 7.27 23.05 13.33
CA ASP A 84 7.57 21.66 13.01
C ASP A 84 8.02 21.51 11.55
N TRP A 85 9.24 21.03 11.37
CA TRP A 85 9.83 20.76 10.05
C TRP A 85 9.06 19.69 9.26
N SER A 86 8.49 18.69 9.95
CA SER A 86 7.67 17.66 9.33
C SER A 86 6.41 18.28 8.74
N LEU A 87 5.76 19.19 9.48
CA LEU A 87 4.57 19.89 9.02
C LEU A 87 4.86 20.81 7.83
N LYS A 88 6.03 21.47 7.82
CA LYS A 88 6.50 22.24 6.65
C LYS A 88 6.70 21.34 5.44
N THR A 89 7.35 20.20 5.62
CA THR A 89 7.59 19.24 4.54
C THR A 89 6.26 18.73 4.02
N PHE A 90 5.36 18.27 4.89
CA PHE A 90 4.01 17.88 4.53
C PHE A 90 3.32 18.96 3.67
N ALA A 91 3.23 20.20 4.14
CA ALA A 91 2.62 21.30 3.40
C ALA A 91 3.28 21.54 2.03
N ARG A 92 4.61 21.46 1.96
CA ARG A 92 5.37 21.60 0.70
C ARG A 92 5.05 20.50 -0.31
N GLU A 93 4.85 19.27 0.14
CA GLU A 93 4.60 18.14 -0.76
C GLU A 93 3.14 18.06 -1.20
N ILE A 94 2.18 18.25 -0.28
CA ILE A 94 0.75 18.09 -0.60
C ILE A 94 0.22 19.10 -1.63
N VAL A 95 0.91 20.22 -1.83
CA VAL A 95 0.55 21.21 -2.86
C VAL A 95 0.61 20.62 -4.28
N ASN A 96 1.29 19.48 -4.45
CA ASN A 96 1.39 18.74 -5.71
C ASN A 96 0.26 17.70 -5.89
N TYR A 97 -0.75 17.71 -5.01
CA TYR A 97 -1.95 16.89 -5.18
C TYR A 97 -2.57 17.10 -6.56
N GLY A 98 -2.93 16.00 -7.23
CA GLY A 98 -3.50 16.02 -8.58
C GLY A 98 -2.49 16.14 -9.72
N THR A 99 -1.18 16.20 -9.44
CA THR A 99 -0.14 16.09 -10.48
C THR A 99 0.13 14.64 -10.85
N ASP A 100 0.64 14.41 -12.07
CA ASP A 100 0.97 13.07 -12.57
C ASP A 100 2.15 12.39 -11.84
N ARG A 101 2.90 13.15 -11.05
CA ARG A 101 4.04 12.59 -10.30
C ARG A 101 3.57 11.92 -9.03
N GLN A 102 4.27 10.86 -8.61
CA GLN A 102 3.98 10.12 -7.37
C GLN A 102 5.08 10.26 -6.30
N ASP A 103 6.14 11.00 -6.59
CA ASP A 103 7.23 11.28 -5.65
C ASP A 103 6.75 12.07 -4.43
N TRP A 104 5.85 13.03 -4.63
CA TRP A 104 5.29 13.84 -3.53
C TRP A 104 4.53 12.97 -2.52
N VAL A 105 3.73 11.98 -2.96
CA VAL A 105 2.99 11.11 -2.02
C VAL A 105 3.95 10.21 -1.25
N ILE A 106 5.05 9.76 -1.88
CA ILE A 106 6.10 9.03 -1.17
C ILE A 106 6.75 9.90 -0.09
N SER A 107 7.00 11.17 -0.40
CA SER A 107 7.56 12.15 0.54
C SER A 107 6.59 12.42 1.70
N VAL A 108 5.29 12.52 1.43
CA VAL A 108 4.25 12.64 2.45
C VAL A 108 4.23 11.41 3.37
N ILE A 109 4.17 10.19 2.83
CA ILE A 109 4.15 8.96 3.64
C ILE A 109 5.43 8.85 4.47
N THR A 110 6.59 9.19 3.89
CA THR A 110 7.89 9.20 4.59
C THR A 110 7.86 10.18 5.77
N THR A 111 7.31 11.37 5.55
CA THR A 111 7.20 12.43 6.57
C THR A 111 6.27 12.01 7.71
N LEU A 112 5.09 11.49 7.40
CA LEU A 112 4.09 11.09 8.39
C LEU A 112 4.50 9.81 9.14
N GLY A 113 5.08 8.83 8.44
CA GLY A 113 5.60 7.61 9.04
C GLY A 113 6.88 7.82 9.83
N GLY A 114 7.66 8.85 9.49
CA GLY A 114 8.97 9.13 10.08
C GLY A 114 10.03 8.09 9.70
N ALA A 115 9.90 7.48 8.51
CA ALA A 115 10.81 6.46 8.02
C ALA A 115 10.93 6.52 6.49
N ILE A 116 12.17 6.39 6.00
CA ILE A 116 12.48 6.33 4.57
C ILE A 116 11.82 5.12 3.90
N ILE A 117 11.56 5.21 2.60
CA ILE A 117 10.82 4.21 1.82
C ILE A 117 11.36 2.77 1.95
N GLN A 118 12.68 2.60 2.11
CA GLN A 118 13.30 1.28 2.28
C GLN A 118 12.88 0.58 3.58
N ASN A 119 12.45 1.35 4.59
CA ASN A 119 12.05 0.85 5.90
C ASN A 119 10.53 0.75 6.06
N TRP A 120 9.77 0.95 4.98
CA TRP A 120 8.33 0.84 5.03
C TRP A 120 7.90 -0.59 5.30
N ASN A 121 6.98 -0.71 6.25
CA ASN A 121 6.26 -1.92 6.60
C ASN A 121 4.86 -1.51 7.04
N GLU A 122 4.00 -2.49 7.33
CA GLU A 122 2.61 -2.23 7.73
C GLU A 122 2.49 -1.26 8.90
N HIS A 123 3.37 -1.36 9.90
CA HIS A 123 3.35 -0.47 11.05
C HIS A 123 3.64 0.99 10.66
N ILE A 124 4.65 1.23 9.82
CA ILE A 124 4.99 2.57 9.32
C ILE A 124 3.85 3.15 8.48
N LEU A 125 3.26 2.35 7.59
CA LEU A 125 2.15 2.78 6.74
C LEU A 125 0.92 3.15 7.57
N LYS A 126 0.59 2.33 8.58
CA LYS A 126 -0.51 2.60 9.51
C LYS A 126 -0.25 3.83 10.37
N LYS A 127 1.00 4.04 10.80
CA LYS A 127 1.40 5.25 11.51
C LYS A 127 1.23 6.49 10.62
N ALA A 128 1.64 6.41 9.37
CA ALA A 128 1.48 7.50 8.41
C ALA A 128 -0.01 7.85 8.18
N ASP A 129 -0.85 6.83 7.98
CA ASP A 129 -2.30 6.99 7.83
C ASP A 129 -2.94 7.65 9.05
N ASN A 130 -2.63 7.17 10.26
CA ASN A 130 -3.15 7.74 11.51
C ASN A 130 -2.68 9.17 11.78
N ALA A 131 -1.48 9.53 11.31
CA ALA A 131 -0.92 10.86 11.51
C ALA A 131 -1.54 11.91 10.57
N LEU A 132 -2.07 11.48 9.42
CA LEU A 132 -2.55 12.37 8.36
C LEU A 132 -3.62 13.36 8.85
N ASP A 133 -4.63 12.89 9.58
CA ASP A 133 -5.70 13.75 10.11
C ASP A 133 -5.15 14.80 11.10
N GLY A 134 -4.09 14.47 11.84
CA GLY A 134 -3.41 15.42 12.73
C GLY A 134 -2.65 16.50 11.95
N PHE A 135 -1.91 16.11 10.92
CA PHE A 135 -1.18 17.05 10.07
C PHE A 135 -2.11 17.98 9.30
N ALA A 136 -3.21 17.45 8.74
CA ALA A 136 -4.20 18.25 8.05
C ALA A 136 -4.83 19.29 8.98
N ARG A 137 -5.26 18.89 10.20
CA ARG A 137 -5.80 19.81 11.20
C ARG A 137 -4.81 20.89 11.60
N ASN A 138 -3.57 20.51 11.93
CA ASN A 138 -2.53 21.46 12.31
C ASN A 138 -2.24 22.47 11.19
N MET A 139 -2.27 22.02 9.93
CA MET A 139 -2.10 22.90 8.78
C MET A 139 -3.22 23.96 8.69
N VAL A 140 -4.48 23.53 8.85
CA VAL A 140 -5.64 24.44 8.85
C VAL A 140 -5.62 25.38 10.05
N ASP A 141 -5.26 24.88 11.23
CA ASP A 141 -5.17 25.70 12.45
C ASP A 141 -4.14 26.82 12.29
N ILE A 142 -2.96 26.51 11.73
CA ILE A 142 -1.94 27.53 11.42
C ILE A 142 -2.49 28.53 10.40
N TYR A 143 -3.14 28.07 9.34
CA TYR A 143 -3.72 28.99 8.34
C TYR A 143 -4.72 29.96 8.97
N ASN A 144 -5.62 29.46 9.82
CA ASN A 144 -6.64 30.27 10.48
C ASN A 144 -6.05 31.33 11.41
N ILE A 145 -4.88 31.10 12.00
CA ILE A 145 -4.16 32.11 12.80
C ILE A 145 -3.74 33.31 11.93
N TYR A 146 -3.33 33.06 10.68
CA TYR A 146 -2.83 34.09 9.75
C TYR A 146 -3.89 34.64 8.79
N ARG A 147 -5.02 33.96 8.66
CA ARG A 147 -6.17 34.32 7.81
C ARG A 147 -7.50 34.14 8.56
N PRO A 148 -7.72 34.89 9.66
CA PRO A 148 -8.94 34.73 10.46
C PRO A 148 -10.21 35.07 9.68
N ASP A 149 -10.14 36.00 8.71
CA ASP A 149 -11.28 36.39 7.88
C ASP A 149 -11.69 35.30 6.87
N ASN A 150 -10.79 34.37 6.55
CA ASN A 150 -11.01 33.22 5.67
C ASN A 150 -10.92 31.90 6.46
N ALA A 151 -11.32 31.91 7.73
CA ALA A 151 -11.16 30.76 8.61
C ALA A 151 -11.81 29.49 8.02
N MET A 152 -10.99 28.48 7.82
CA MET A 152 -11.39 27.19 7.28
C MET A 152 -11.67 26.20 8.41
N LYS A 153 -12.65 25.31 8.20
CA LYS A 153 -12.86 24.15 9.06
C LYS A 153 -12.69 22.90 8.22
N ILE A 154 -11.93 21.93 8.72
CA ILE A 154 -11.97 20.58 8.16
C ILE A 154 -13.34 20.02 8.51
N VAL A 155 -14.26 20.07 7.56
CA VAL A 155 -15.50 19.30 7.63
C VAL A 155 -15.09 17.87 7.31
N HIS A 156 -14.77 17.10 8.35
CA HIS A 156 -14.93 15.67 8.22
C HIS A 156 -16.42 15.47 8.04
N GLU A 157 -16.88 15.34 6.80
CA GLU A 157 -18.14 14.68 6.55
C GLU A 157 -17.92 13.28 7.14
N VAL A 158 -18.42 13.09 8.37
CA VAL A 158 -18.52 11.76 8.94
C VAL A 158 -19.51 11.08 8.03
N GLN A 159 -19.01 10.47 6.95
CA GLN A 159 -19.82 9.58 6.16
C GLN A 159 -20.44 8.64 7.16
N SER A 160 -21.76 8.70 7.23
CA SER A 160 -22.52 7.88 8.16
C SER A 160 -22.01 6.45 8.00
N THR A 161 -21.95 5.67 9.08
CA THR A 161 -21.57 4.25 8.99
C THR A 161 -22.37 3.55 7.88
N THR A 162 -23.59 4.02 7.63
CA THR A 162 -24.46 3.62 6.52
C THR A 162 -23.91 3.94 5.13
N GLU A 163 -23.31 5.11 4.92
CA GLU A 163 -22.74 5.52 3.61
C GLU A 163 -21.45 4.77 3.29
N LYS A 164 -20.58 4.56 4.29
CA LYS A 164 -19.40 3.69 4.16
C LYS A 164 -19.80 2.25 3.89
N LEU A 165 -20.83 1.75 4.55
CA LEU A 165 -21.37 0.41 4.28
C LEU A 165 -21.93 0.31 2.86
N ASN A 166 -22.66 1.33 2.39
CA ASN A 166 -23.25 1.34 1.07
C ASN A 166 -22.19 1.41 -0.04
N SER A 167 -21.11 2.17 0.14
CA SER A 167 -20.01 2.21 -0.83
C SER A 167 -19.24 0.89 -0.89
N ILE A 168 -19.01 0.26 0.27
CA ILE A 168 -18.40 -1.08 0.34
C ILE A 168 -19.33 -2.09 -0.36
N LEU A 169 -20.63 -2.11 -0.05
CA LEU A 169 -21.59 -3.00 -0.70
C LEU A 169 -21.65 -2.81 -2.21
N ALA A 170 -21.57 -1.56 -2.69
CA ALA A 170 -21.55 -1.25 -4.12
C ALA A 170 -20.25 -1.66 -4.83
N SER A 171 -19.15 -1.79 -4.08
CA SER A 171 -17.84 -2.20 -4.62
C SER A 171 -17.64 -3.71 -4.72
N LEU A 172 -18.51 -4.51 -4.09
CA LEU A 172 -18.39 -5.96 -4.04
C LEU A 172 -19.12 -6.60 -5.23
N ASN A 173 -18.54 -7.66 -5.77
CA ASN A 173 -19.21 -8.47 -6.79
C ASN A 173 -20.20 -9.47 -6.16
N GLU A 174 -21.08 -10.08 -6.96
CA GLU A 174 -22.10 -11.01 -6.43
C GLU A 174 -21.51 -12.23 -5.72
N SER A 175 -20.32 -12.70 -6.12
CA SER A 175 -19.66 -13.81 -5.40
C SER A 175 -19.19 -13.40 -4.01
N GLU A 176 -18.70 -12.18 -3.83
CA GLU A 176 -18.27 -11.65 -2.53
C GLU A 176 -19.48 -11.32 -1.64
N LEU A 177 -20.55 -10.77 -2.22
CA LEU A 177 -21.82 -10.51 -1.51
C LEU A 177 -22.46 -11.81 -1.00
N ALA A 178 -22.41 -12.89 -1.79
CA ALA A 178 -22.92 -14.20 -1.38
C ALA A 178 -22.18 -14.75 -0.16
N VAL A 179 -20.84 -14.58 -0.10
CA VAL A 179 -20.03 -15.01 1.04
C VAL A 179 -20.38 -14.19 2.29
N LEU A 180 -20.50 -12.87 2.18
CA LEU A 180 -20.90 -12.00 3.30
C LEU A 180 -22.28 -12.35 3.85
N ARG A 181 -23.27 -12.59 2.97
CA ARG A 181 -24.62 -13.03 3.37
C ARG A 181 -24.56 -14.36 4.13
N LYS A 182 -23.74 -15.31 3.69
CA LYS A 182 -23.55 -16.60 4.36
C LYS A 182 -22.93 -16.43 5.75
N LEU A 183 -21.87 -15.63 5.88
CA LEU A 183 -21.20 -15.35 7.16
C LEU A 183 -22.11 -14.62 8.17
N LEU A 184 -22.95 -13.70 7.70
CA LEU A 184 -23.92 -13.00 8.55
C LEU A 184 -25.06 -13.93 8.99
N SER A 185 -25.50 -14.84 8.12
CA SER A 185 -26.53 -15.83 8.47
C SER A 185 -26.06 -16.81 9.55
N THR A 186 -24.79 -17.22 9.55
CA THR A 186 -24.23 -18.12 10.57
C THR A 186 -24.08 -17.43 11.93
N LYS A 187 -23.86 -16.12 11.97
CA LYS A 187 -23.71 -15.35 13.23
C LYS A 187 -25.05 -15.10 13.95
N LYS A 188 -26.17 -15.12 13.22
CA LYS A 188 -27.52 -15.04 13.82
C LYS A 188 -27.92 -16.31 14.59
N VAL A 189 -27.33 -17.45 14.23
CA VAL A 189 -27.61 -18.74 14.87
C VAL A 189 -26.87 -18.88 16.21
N SER A 190 -25.75 -18.20 16.41
CA SER A 190 -24.93 -18.33 17.63
C SER A 190 -25.30 -17.40 18.79
N ASN A 191 -26.30 -16.53 18.64
CA ASN A 191 -26.76 -15.61 19.70
C ASN A 191 -28.05 -16.09 20.39
N HIS A 192 -28.46 -17.33 20.14
CA HIS A 192 -29.52 -18.03 20.87
C HIS A 192 -28.97 -19.32 21.48
N GLU A 193 -28.07 -19.18 22.46
CA GLU A 193 -27.82 -20.17 23.52
C GLU A 193 -27.54 -19.43 24.84
#